data_AF-A0A1H3JD83-F1
#
_entry.id   AF-A0A1H3JD83-F1
#
_cell.length_a   1.000
_cell.length_b   1.000
_cell.length_c   1.000
_cell.angle_alpha   90.00
_cell.angle_beta   90.00
_cell.angle_gamma   90.00
#
_symmetry.space_group_name_H-M   'P 1'
#
loop_
_entity.id
_entity.type
_entity.pdbx_description
1 polymer ?
#
loop_
_entity_poly.entity_id
_entity_poly.type
_entity_poly.pdbx_seq_one_letter_code
_entity_poly.pdbx_strand_id
1 'polypeptide(L)'
;MTLVIVGHEKVKDGFSQVWAHKEESKISLRSEGLFAVSDSVITANGTQGEKPILSGLRKVHHVPIKLWKPYFVGEYFRDYFEVYIETGCFIAFSGSTLTATHALNTIIEHLAKLQISYKSCSESSSPGEYIVQRHCEHNELRDSPRVVLWGEDMFLPRHFEGLLSFEFIASIIEHSINVALKSAKKYRLSREDLDLMSTDFAAGIYCPRRRSHHIFVYRMKERQNEDGIIEMFTEGEEVSEDQVAVLGMRNQFEARAQNIYEQALVQGNSTGSELFKFLNSAIDEVAKSGSFAIDRPALHKKFEHGNLEKLKVIYP
;
A
#
# COMPACT_ATOMS: atom_id res chain seq x y z
N MET A 1 20.89 -3.02 -0.42
CA MET A 1 19.83 -3.48 -1.34
C MET A 1 18.74 -4.24 -0.58
N THR A 2 17.63 -4.64 -1.23
CA THR A 2 16.45 -5.27 -0.59
C THR A 2 15.64 -6.01 -1.66
N LEU A 3 14.90 -7.05 -1.27
CA LEU A 3 13.93 -7.72 -2.13
C LEU A 3 12.60 -7.88 -1.41
N VAL A 4 11.56 -7.23 -1.92
CA VAL A 4 10.17 -7.41 -1.50
C VAL A 4 9.33 -7.78 -2.71
N ILE A 5 8.46 -8.78 -2.58
CA ILE A 5 7.53 -9.20 -3.63
C ILE A 5 6.13 -9.18 -3.05
N VAL A 6 5.20 -8.53 -3.76
CA VAL A 6 3.79 -8.45 -3.39
C VAL A 6 2.92 -8.89 -4.57
N GLY A 7 1.79 -9.50 -4.28
CA GLY A 7 0.88 -10.00 -5.31
C GLY A 7 -0.45 -10.49 -4.72
N HIS A 8 -1.35 -10.94 -5.57
CA HIS A 8 -2.60 -11.54 -5.14
C HIS A 8 -2.37 -12.98 -4.69
N GLU A 9 -2.94 -13.36 -3.54
CA GLU A 9 -2.94 -14.74 -3.10
C GLU A 9 -4.03 -15.50 -3.87
N LYS A 10 -3.61 -16.40 -4.73
CA LYS A 10 -4.49 -17.28 -5.50
C LYS A 10 -4.21 -18.71 -5.09
N VAL A 11 -5.28 -19.45 -4.79
CA VAL A 11 -5.21 -20.88 -4.50
C VAL A 11 -6.25 -21.61 -5.34
N LYS A 12 -6.00 -22.90 -5.56
CA LYS A 12 -6.96 -23.78 -6.24
C LYS A 12 -8.29 -23.83 -5.49
N ASP A 13 -9.38 -23.61 -6.22
CA ASP A 13 -10.72 -23.75 -5.65
C ASP A 13 -11.12 -25.23 -5.62
N GLY A 14 -11.12 -25.82 -4.42
CA GLY A 14 -11.54 -27.19 -4.20
C GLY A 14 -13.02 -27.44 -4.49
N PHE A 15 -13.90 -26.42 -4.43
CA PHE A 15 -15.34 -26.59 -4.62
C PHE A 15 -15.71 -26.76 -6.09
N SER A 16 -15.10 -25.99 -6.99
CA SER A 16 -15.31 -26.14 -8.44
C SER A 16 -15.04 -27.56 -8.95
N GLN A 17 -14.10 -28.30 -8.33
CA GLN A 17 -13.75 -29.66 -8.74
C GLN A 17 -14.81 -30.70 -8.38
N VAL A 18 -15.64 -30.44 -7.36
CA VAL A 18 -16.72 -31.35 -6.93
C VAL A 18 -17.88 -31.30 -7.92
N TRP A 19 -18.06 -30.18 -8.63
CA TRP A 19 -19.20 -29.91 -9.50
C TRP A 19 -18.85 -29.77 -10.99
N ALA A 20 -17.56 -29.76 -11.35
CA ALA A 20 -17.13 -29.68 -12.75
C ALA A 20 -17.34 -31.02 -13.46
N HIS A 21 -18.19 -31.01 -14.49
CA HIS A 21 -18.32 -32.12 -15.45
C HIS A 21 -16.98 -32.34 -16.18
N LYS A 22 -16.63 -33.61 -16.36
CA LYS A 22 -15.29 -34.16 -16.66
C LYS A 22 -14.56 -33.68 -17.94
N GLU A 23 -15.06 -32.71 -18.71
CA GLU A 23 -14.55 -32.48 -20.07
C GLU A 23 -13.81 -31.16 -20.34
N GLU A 24 -13.73 -30.21 -19.40
CA GLU A 24 -12.83 -29.05 -19.55
C GLU A 24 -12.21 -28.66 -18.19
N SER A 25 -11.18 -29.37 -17.76
CA SER A 25 -10.52 -29.11 -16.47
C SER A 25 -9.58 -27.89 -16.55
N LYS A 26 -10.13 -26.69 -16.80
CA LYS A 26 -9.45 -25.44 -16.40
C LYS A 26 -9.44 -25.41 -14.88
N ILE A 27 -8.26 -25.33 -14.28
CA ILE A 27 -8.12 -25.14 -12.83
C ILE A 27 -8.79 -23.80 -12.51
N SER A 28 -9.85 -23.82 -11.69
CA SER A 28 -10.41 -22.58 -11.18
C SER A 28 -9.66 -22.17 -9.91
N LEU A 29 -9.33 -20.88 -9.84
CA LEU A 29 -8.59 -20.29 -8.74
C LEU A 29 -9.50 -19.35 -7.98
N ARG A 30 -9.39 -19.35 -6.66
CA ARG A 30 -10.02 -18.36 -5.78
C ARG A 30 -8.99 -17.37 -5.27
N SER A 31 -9.41 -16.12 -5.15
CA SER A 31 -8.62 -15.06 -4.50
C SER A 31 -8.80 -15.15 -2.99
N GLU A 32 -7.70 -15.22 -2.23
CA GLU A 32 -7.72 -15.20 -0.75
C GLU A 32 -7.12 -13.92 -0.15
N GLY A 33 -7.06 -12.86 -0.95
CA GLY A 33 -6.49 -11.58 -0.57
C GLY A 33 -5.14 -11.35 -1.23
N LEU A 34 -4.19 -10.77 -0.49
CA LEU A 34 -2.87 -10.41 -0.99
C LEU A 34 -1.78 -11.11 -0.17
N PHE A 35 -0.61 -11.28 -0.75
CA PHE A 35 0.60 -11.69 -0.03
C PHE A 35 1.68 -10.62 -0.14
N ALA A 36 2.58 -10.62 0.85
CA ALA A 36 3.82 -9.88 0.82
C ALA A 36 4.94 -10.76 1.38
N VAL A 37 5.99 -10.97 0.59
CA VAL A 37 7.20 -11.68 0.99
C VAL A 37 8.38 -10.73 0.96
N SER A 38 9.21 -10.73 2.00
CA SER A 38 10.36 -9.83 2.09
C SER A 38 11.54 -10.47 2.80
N ASP A 39 12.74 -10.06 2.43
CA ASP A 39 13.90 -10.21 3.31
C ASP A 39 13.78 -9.24 4.52
N SER A 40 14.64 -9.39 5.52
CA SER A 40 14.59 -8.53 6.73
C SER A 40 15.92 -7.89 7.10
N VAL A 41 16.88 -7.88 6.17
CA VAL A 41 18.22 -7.34 6.42
C VAL A 41 18.35 -5.94 5.84
N ILE A 42 19.04 -5.07 6.59
CA ILE A 42 19.50 -3.77 6.11
C ILE A 42 20.98 -3.91 5.80
N THR A 43 21.37 -3.54 4.59
CA THR A 43 22.79 -3.42 4.21
C THR A 43 23.19 -1.97 4.04
N ALA A 44 24.44 -1.65 4.40
CA ALA A 44 25.09 -0.42 3.96
C ALA A 44 26.20 -0.74 2.96
N ASN A 45 26.40 0.20 2.04
CA ASN A 45 27.55 0.21 1.16
C ASN A 45 28.79 0.57 1.98
N GLY A 46 29.67 -0.40 2.22
CA GLY A 46 30.98 -0.19 2.85
C GLY A 46 32.11 -0.25 1.83
N THR A 47 33.32 0.07 2.27
CA THR A 47 34.56 0.00 1.47
C THR A 47 34.94 -1.41 0.99
N GLN A 48 34.26 -2.46 1.50
CA GLN A 48 34.45 -3.87 1.12
C GLN A 48 33.18 -4.51 0.52
N GLY A 49 32.23 -3.71 0.04
CA GLY A 49 30.94 -4.18 -0.49
C GLY A 49 29.77 -3.97 0.48
N GLU A 50 28.61 -4.57 0.15
CA GLU A 50 27.41 -4.47 0.98
C GLU A 50 27.56 -5.31 2.26
N LYS A 51 27.59 -4.64 3.41
CA LYS A 51 27.68 -5.30 4.72
C LYS A 51 26.32 -5.23 5.43
N PRO A 52 25.80 -6.35 5.97
CA PRO A 52 24.59 -6.33 6.80
C PRO A 52 24.86 -5.53 8.08
N ILE A 53 23.99 -4.56 8.37
CA ILE A 53 24.07 -3.71 9.57
C ILE A 53 23.12 -4.23 10.64
N LEU A 54 21.89 -4.56 10.24
CA LEU A 54 20.79 -4.95 11.13
C LEU A 54 19.97 -6.06 10.47
N SER A 55 19.56 -7.03 11.28
CA SER A 55 18.60 -8.07 10.91
C SER A 55 17.26 -7.84 11.62
N GLY A 56 16.17 -8.31 11.02
CA GLY A 56 14.84 -8.24 11.60
C GLY A 56 14.09 -6.91 11.37
N LEU A 57 14.56 -6.05 10.46
CA LEU A 57 13.78 -4.87 10.07
C LEU A 57 12.48 -5.31 9.39
N ARG A 58 11.36 -4.73 9.83
CA ARG A 58 10.07 -4.90 9.17
C ARG A 58 10.05 -3.99 7.95
N LYS A 59 9.98 -4.56 6.74
CA LYS A 59 9.85 -3.81 5.48
C LYS A 59 8.39 -3.70 4.98
N VAL A 60 7.50 -4.46 5.61
CA VAL A 60 6.06 -4.50 5.34
C VAL A 60 5.32 -4.12 6.61
N HIS A 61 4.60 -2.99 6.58
CA HIS A 61 3.90 -2.40 7.72
C HIS A 61 2.40 -2.51 7.52
N HIS A 62 1.67 -2.86 8.59
CA HIS A 62 0.22 -2.66 8.64
C HIS A 62 -0.05 -1.21 8.99
N VAL A 63 -0.96 -0.57 8.27
CA VAL A 63 -1.36 0.81 8.48
C VAL A 63 -2.87 0.85 8.70
N PRO A 64 -3.34 1.35 9.87
CA PRO A 64 -4.76 1.48 10.12
C PRO A 64 -5.37 2.60 9.29
N ILE A 65 -6.58 2.36 8.80
CA ILE A 65 -7.41 3.33 8.09
C ILE A 65 -8.65 3.56 8.93
N LYS A 66 -8.89 4.81 9.33
CA LYS A 66 -10.02 5.21 10.17
C LYS A 66 -10.78 6.33 9.49
N LEU A 67 -12.06 6.07 9.22
CA LEU A 67 -13.00 7.06 8.72
C LEU A 67 -13.90 7.52 9.87
N TRP A 68 -13.76 8.78 10.26
CA TRP A 68 -14.51 9.39 11.34
C TRP A 68 -15.80 10.02 10.82
N LYS A 69 -16.92 9.76 11.51
CA LYS A 69 -18.20 10.41 11.20
C LYS A 69 -18.39 11.68 12.04
N PRO A 70 -19.02 12.71 11.47
CA PRO A 70 -19.33 13.93 12.20
C PRO A 70 -20.37 13.67 13.30
N TYR A 71 -20.21 14.36 14.42
CA TYR A 71 -21.11 14.36 15.56
C TYR A 71 -21.80 15.72 15.68
N PHE A 72 -23.13 15.68 15.78
CA PHE A 72 -23.99 16.86 15.83
C PHE A 72 -24.71 16.96 17.19
N VAL A 73 -25.00 18.19 17.61
CA VAL A 73 -25.88 18.50 18.74
C VAL A 73 -27.03 19.34 18.19
N GLY A 74 -28.17 18.70 17.92
CA GLY A 74 -29.20 19.29 17.06
C GLY A 74 -28.64 19.47 15.64
N GLU A 75 -28.82 20.66 15.06
CA GLU A 75 -28.34 21.01 13.71
C GLU A 75 -26.88 21.48 13.67
N TYR A 76 -26.21 21.53 14.83
CA TYR A 76 -24.86 22.08 14.96
C TYR A 76 -23.80 20.98 14.95
N PHE A 77 -22.84 21.07 14.02
CA PHE A 77 -21.64 20.24 14.07
C PHE A 77 -20.83 20.58 15.31
N ARG A 78 -20.40 19.55 16.05
CA ARG A 78 -19.57 19.70 17.24
C ARG A 78 -18.15 19.19 17.02
N ASP A 79 -17.99 17.94 16.62
CA ASP A 79 -16.67 17.33 16.37
C ASP A 79 -16.78 15.95 15.70
N TYR A 80 -15.67 15.22 15.59
CA TYR A 80 -15.57 13.82 15.18
C TYR A 80 -15.24 12.93 16.39
N PHE A 81 -16.25 12.31 17.00
CA PHE A 81 -16.04 11.48 18.20
C PHE A 81 -16.10 9.97 17.96
N GLU A 82 -16.65 9.53 16.84
CA GLU A 82 -16.87 8.10 16.57
C GLU A 82 -16.31 7.70 15.21
N VAL A 83 -15.64 6.56 15.17
CA VAL A 83 -15.14 5.94 13.94
C VAL A 83 -16.29 5.20 13.27
N TYR A 84 -16.58 5.54 12.02
CA TYR A 84 -17.58 4.87 11.21
C TYR A 84 -17.05 3.57 10.59
N ILE A 85 -15.84 3.62 10.03
CA ILE A 85 -15.15 2.46 9.45
C ILE A 85 -13.72 2.41 9.97
N GLU A 86 -13.32 1.24 10.47
CA GLU A 86 -11.94 0.90 10.77
C GLU A 86 -11.53 -0.31 9.92
N THR A 87 -10.46 -0.15 9.15
CA THR A 87 -9.85 -1.19 8.32
C THR A 87 -8.33 -0.98 8.32
N GLY A 88 -7.59 -1.69 7.48
CA GLY A 88 -6.18 -1.43 7.25
C GLY A 88 -5.78 -1.60 5.80
N CYS A 89 -4.57 -1.12 5.52
CA CYS A 89 -3.79 -1.50 4.35
C CYS A 89 -2.42 -2.01 4.83
N PHE A 90 -1.63 -2.56 3.93
CA PHE A 90 -0.20 -2.69 4.18
C PHE A 90 0.60 -1.78 3.26
N ILE A 91 1.73 -1.30 3.76
CA ILE A 91 2.74 -0.58 2.97
C ILE A 91 4.05 -1.37 3.06
N ALA A 92 4.56 -1.77 1.90
CA ALA A 92 5.87 -2.34 1.70
C ALA A 92 6.80 -1.28 1.09
N PHE A 93 8.10 -1.33 1.41
CA PHE A 93 9.07 -0.44 0.79
C PHE A 93 10.42 -1.12 0.53
N SER A 94 11.18 -0.55 -0.41
CA SER A 94 12.59 -0.86 -0.67
C SER A 94 13.36 0.42 -0.96
N GLY A 95 14.52 0.59 -0.33
CA GLY A 95 15.35 1.78 -0.50
C GLY A 95 15.73 2.42 0.83
N SER A 96 15.74 3.76 0.87
CA SER A 96 16.12 4.52 2.06
C SER A 96 15.16 4.29 3.22
N THR A 97 15.67 3.74 4.33
CA THR A 97 14.86 3.55 5.55
C THR A 97 14.40 4.88 6.14
N LEU A 98 15.20 5.94 6.01
CA LEU A 98 14.84 7.27 6.50
C LEU A 98 13.67 7.87 5.70
N THR A 99 13.77 7.87 4.36
CA THR A 99 12.69 8.32 3.48
C THR A 99 11.43 7.49 3.69
N ALA A 100 11.57 6.16 3.76
CA ALA A 100 10.45 5.25 3.99
C ALA A 100 9.74 5.52 5.32
N THR A 101 10.49 5.71 6.41
CA THR A 101 9.92 5.98 7.74
C THR A 101 9.16 7.29 7.75
N HIS A 102 9.72 8.33 7.11
CA HIS A 102 9.06 9.64 7.03
C HIS A 102 7.76 9.59 6.21
N ALA A 103 7.78 8.90 5.07
CA ALA A 103 6.58 8.66 4.26
C ALA A 103 5.54 7.84 5.04
N LEU A 104 5.94 6.75 5.69
CA LEU A 104 5.05 5.90 6.50
C LEU A 104 4.36 6.68 7.62
N ASN A 105 5.09 7.54 8.34
CA ASN A 105 4.49 8.37 9.39
C ASN A 105 3.42 9.30 8.82
N THR A 106 3.70 9.92 7.68
CA THR A 106 2.75 10.81 6.98
C THR A 106 1.51 10.04 6.49
N ILE A 107 1.71 8.84 5.93
CA ILE A 107 0.62 7.96 5.49
C ILE A 107 -0.26 7.56 6.68
N ILE A 108 0.35 7.11 7.79
CA ILE A 108 -0.37 6.72 9.02
C ILE A 108 -1.19 7.89 9.54
N GLU A 109 -0.61 9.08 9.60
CA GLU A 109 -1.29 10.27 10.10
C GLU A 109 -2.51 10.64 9.24
N HIS A 110 -2.39 10.65 7.91
CA HIS A 110 -3.51 10.96 7.03
C HIS A 110 -4.61 9.89 7.08
N LEU A 111 -4.25 8.60 6.98
CA LEU A 111 -5.23 7.50 6.93
C LEU A 111 -5.93 7.25 8.27
N ALA A 112 -5.30 7.56 9.41
CA ALA A 112 -5.91 7.40 10.74
C ALA A 112 -6.89 8.53 11.10
N LYS A 113 -6.93 9.62 10.32
CA LYS A 113 -7.70 10.83 10.61
C LYS A 113 -8.58 11.24 9.41
N LEU A 114 -9.08 10.28 8.61
CA LEU A 114 -10.00 10.61 7.52
C LEU A 114 -11.34 11.05 8.07
N GLN A 115 -11.92 12.09 7.48
CA GLN A 115 -13.14 12.72 7.96
C GLN A 115 -14.21 12.70 6.88
N ILE A 116 -15.43 12.30 7.25
CA ILE A 116 -16.60 12.51 6.40
C ILE A 116 -16.99 13.99 6.48
N SER A 117 -17.19 14.61 5.32
CA SER A 117 -17.63 16.00 5.20
C SER A 117 -18.69 16.13 4.13
N TYR A 118 -19.17 17.35 3.95
CA TYR A 118 -19.99 17.76 2.84
C TYR A 118 -19.26 18.85 2.06
N LYS A 119 -19.50 18.87 0.74
CA LYS A 119 -19.01 19.91 -0.15
C LYS A 119 -20.20 20.55 -0.83
N SER A 120 -20.45 21.80 -0.49
CA SER A 120 -21.49 22.62 -1.10
C SER A 120 -21.09 22.97 -2.54
N CYS A 121 -22.03 22.83 -3.48
CA CYS A 121 -21.82 23.25 -4.86
C CYS A 121 -22.30 24.71 -5.00
N SER A 122 -21.39 25.68 -4.91
CA SER A 122 -21.74 27.10 -4.98
C SER A 122 -22.15 27.58 -6.38
N GLU A 123 -21.88 26.79 -7.42
CA GLU A 123 -22.00 27.20 -8.83
C GLU A 123 -23.13 26.50 -9.61
N SER A 124 -23.88 25.58 -8.99
CA SER A 124 -25.02 24.95 -9.66
C SER A 124 -26.16 24.67 -8.69
N SER A 125 -27.40 24.66 -9.19
CA SER A 125 -28.62 24.28 -8.45
C SER A 125 -28.64 22.81 -8.02
N SER A 126 -27.50 22.12 -8.04
CA SER A 126 -27.38 20.72 -7.66
C SER A 126 -27.20 20.59 -6.15
N PRO A 127 -27.76 19.54 -5.54
CA PRO A 127 -27.44 19.23 -4.14
C PRO A 127 -25.94 18.98 -4.04
N GLY A 128 -25.32 19.46 -2.95
CA GLY A 128 -23.91 19.19 -2.65
C GLY A 128 -23.66 17.70 -2.40
N GLU A 129 -22.39 17.34 -2.26
CA GLU A 129 -21.94 15.95 -2.18
C GLU A 129 -21.32 15.62 -0.82
N TYR A 130 -21.59 14.41 -0.32
CA TYR A 130 -20.87 13.85 0.81
C TYR A 130 -19.51 13.34 0.33
N ILE A 131 -18.45 13.72 1.03
CA ILE A 131 -17.07 13.42 0.65
C ILE A 131 -16.30 12.82 1.82
N VAL A 132 -15.21 12.11 1.50
CA VAL A 132 -14.13 11.84 2.45
C VAL A 132 -13.01 12.80 2.15
N GLN A 133 -12.40 13.35 3.20
CA GLN A 133 -11.25 14.23 3.08
C GLN A 133 -10.24 13.97 4.20
N ARG A 134 -9.03 14.48 4.01
CA ARG A 134 -7.96 14.45 5.01
C ARG A 134 -8.24 15.52 6.07
N HIS A 135 -7.81 15.27 7.30
CA HIS A 135 -7.97 16.22 8.41
C HIS A 135 -7.31 17.60 8.18
N CYS A 136 -6.31 17.67 7.30
CA CYS A 136 -5.56 18.87 6.95
C CYS A 136 -6.19 19.67 5.80
N GLU A 137 -7.24 19.15 5.15
CA GLU A 137 -7.99 19.87 4.14
C GLU A 137 -9.02 20.81 4.77
N HIS A 138 -9.45 21.81 4.00
CA HIS A 138 -10.54 22.69 4.40
C HIS A 138 -11.83 21.88 4.53
N ASN A 139 -12.47 22.00 5.68
CA ASN A 139 -13.65 21.23 6.02
C ASN A 139 -14.83 22.17 6.25
N GLU A 140 -15.86 22.13 5.41
CA GLU A 140 -17.04 23.00 5.56
C GLU A 140 -17.74 22.86 6.92
N LEU A 141 -17.67 21.69 7.55
CA LEU A 141 -18.24 21.48 8.88
C LEU A 141 -17.48 22.22 9.98
N ARG A 142 -16.15 22.32 9.86
CA ARG A 142 -15.24 22.85 10.89
C ARG A 142 -14.80 24.28 10.63
N ASP A 143 -14.51 24.60 9.38
CA ASP A 143 -13.76 25.78 8.95
C ASP A 143 -14.65 26.85 8.29
N SER A 144 -15.97 26.62 8.24
CA SER A 144 -16.91 27.61 7.70
C SER A 144 -16.87 28.90 8.52
N PRO A 145 -16.74 30.07 7.87
CA PRO A 145 -16.67 31.37 8.55
C PRO A 145 -17.99 31.79 9.20
N ARG A 146 -19.10 31.09 8.89
CA ARG A 146 -20.43 31.33 9.44
C ARG A 146 -20.92 30.07 10.13
N VAL A 147 -21.82 30.27 11.10
CA VAL A 147 -22.55 29.17 11.71
C VAL A 147 -23.46 28.55 10.64
N VAL A 148 -23.15 27.30 10.26
CA VAL A 148 -23.95 26.52 9.31
C VAL A 148 -24.83 25.57 10.11
N LEU A 149 -26.13 25.61 9.83
CA LEU A 149 -27.10 24.65 10.34
C LEU A 149 -27.23 23.51 9.34
N TRP A 150 -27.17 22.28 9.84
CA TRP A 150 -27.28 21.07 9.03
C TRP A 150 -28.60 20.39 9.35
N GLY A 151 -29.37 20.05 8.31
CA GLY A 151 -30.67 19.42 8.49
C GLY A 151 -30.55 18.09 9.25
N GLU A 152 -31.55 17.76 10.07
CA GLU A 152 -31.60 16.50 10.83
C GLU A 152 -31.64 15.26 9.92
N ASP A 153 -31.99 15.43 8.66
CA ASP A 153 -31.98 14.40 7.63
C ASP A 153 -30.61 14.24 6.94
N MET A 154 -29.61 15.06 7.26
CA MET A 154 -28.25 14.99 6.73
C MET A 154 -27.34 14.07 7.57
N PHE A 155 -26.23 13.62 6.98
CA PHE A 155 -25.21 12.79 7.67
C PHE A 155 -25.75 11.52 8.34
N LEU A 156 -26.78 10.90 7.75
CA LEU A 156 -27.29 9.60 8.17
C LEU A 156 -26.40 8.47 7.65
N PRO A 157 -26.41 7.27 8.27
CA PRO A 157 -25.54 6.16 7.86
C PRO A 157 -25.58 5.83 6.36
N ARG A 158 -26.76 5.91 5.74
CA ARG A 158 -26.97 5.71 4.30
C ARG A 158 -26.15 6.67 3.41
N HIS A 159 -25.78 7.85 3.91
CA HIS A 159 -24.97 8.83 3.17
C HIS A 159 -23.48 8.51 3.22
N PHE A 160 -23.06 7.64 4.15
CA PHE A 160 -21.66 7.28 4.33
C PHE A 160 -21.28 6.02 3.56
N GLU A 161 -22.28 5.26 3.11
CA GLU A 161 -22.08 4.03 2.37
C GLU A 161 -21.30 4.27 1.09
N GLY A 162 -20.18 3.57 0.97
CA GLY A 162 -19.36 3.57 -0.24
C GLY A 162 -18.53 4.84 -0.48
N LEU A 163 -18.47 5.77 0.49
CA LEU A 163 -17.62 6.96 0.43
C LEU A 163 -16.12 6.63 0.40
N LEU A 164 -15.70 5.59 1.12
CA LEU A 164 -14.29 5.16 1.16
C LEU A 164 -14.01 4.15 0.03
N SER A 165 -13.44 4.64 -1.07
CA SER A 165 -13.00 3.81 -2.20
C SER A 165 -11.50 3.48 -2.14
N PHE A 166 -11.07 2.47 -2.89
CA PHE A 166 -9.65 2.11 -2.93
C PHE A 166 -8.82 3.14 -3.69
N GLU A 167 -9.39 3.77 -4.73
CA GLU A 167 -8.78 4.85 -5.50
C GLU A 167 -8.51 6.06 -4.59
N PHE A 168 -9.46 6.37 -3.69
CA PHE A 168 -9.28 7.44 -2.73
C PHE A 168 -8.17 7.12 -1.73
N ILE A 169 -8.13 5.91 -1.17
CA ILE A 169 -7.04 5.45 -0.27
C ILE A 169 -5.68 5.53 -1.00
N ALA A 170 -5.61 5.05 -2.24
CA ALA A 170 -4.40 5.07 -3.05
C ALA A 170 -3.90 6.49 -3.31
N SER A 171 -4.82 7.43 -3.59
CA SER A 171 -4.45 8.84 -3.80
C SER A 171 -3.97 9.54 -2.51
N ILE A 172 -4.50 9.16 -1.34
CA ILE A 172 -3.97 9.65 -0.05
C ILE A 172 -2.57 9.12 0.20
N ILE A 173 -2.31 7.83 -0.08
CA ILE A 173 -0.98 7.24 0.06
C ILE A 173 0.01 7.98 -0.85
N GLU A 174 -0.34 8.16 -2.13
CA GLU A 174 0.47 8.92 -3.09
C GLU A 174 0.76 10.34 -2.61
N HIS A 175 -0.28 11.06 -2.18
CA HIS A 175 -0.12 12.40 -1.64
C HIS A 175 0.82 12.43 -0.44
N SER A 176 0.68 11.46 0.48
CA SER A 176 1.50 11.38 1.69
C SER A 176 2.97 11.11 1.37
N ILE A 177 3.24 10.22 0.41
CA ILE A 177 4.60 9.98 -0.10
C ILE A 177 5.16 11.28 -0.69
N ASN A 178 4.41 11.92 -1.60
CA ASN A 178 4.85 13.16 -2.25
C ASN A 178 5.07 14.33 -1.26
N VAL A 179 4.26 14.44 -0.20
CA VAL A 179 4.47 15.42 0.89
C VAL A 179 5.77 15.14 1.64
N ALA A 180 6.04 13.87 1.98
CA ALA A 180 7.27 13.46 2.63
C ALA A 180 8.49 13.79 1.76
N LEU A 181 8.44 13.52 0.45
CA LEU A 181 9.51 13.84 -0.49
C LEU A 181 9.75 15.35 -0.64
N LYS A 182 8.66 16.14 -0.73
CA LYS A 182 8.75 17.60 -0.79
C LYS A 182 9.40 18.20 0.45
N SER A 183 9.18 17.62 1.63
CA SER A 183 9.78 18.15 2.86
C SER A 183 11.31 18.00 2.89
N ALA A 184 11.85 16.95 2.27
CA ALA A 184 13.29 16.74 2.13
C ALA A 184 13.94 17.68 1.09
N LYS A 185 13.16 18.17 0.11
CA LYS A 185 13.57 19.17 -0.91
C LYS A 185 13.94 20.54 -0.34
N LYS A 186 13.61 20.85 0.93
CA LYS A 186 14.01 22.13 1.56
C LYS A 186 15.54 22.36 1.54
N TYR A 187 16.31 21.30 1.33
CA TYR A 187 17.75 21.33 1.17
C TYR A 187 18.10 21.15 -0.32
N ARG A 188 19.06 21.91 -0.86
CA ARG A 188 19.54 21.74 -2.24
C ARG A 188 20.30 20.42 -2.36
N LEU A 189 19.58 19.35 -2.72
CA LEU A 189 20.13 18.00 -2.81
C LEU A 189 21.00 17.85 -4.08
N SER A 190 22.16 17.20 -3.92
CA SER A 190 22.98 16.74 -5.05
C SER A 190 22.36 15.49 -5.69
N ARG A 191 22.86 15.07 -6.87
CA ARG A 191 22.41 13.83 -7.51
C ARG A 191 22.64 12.60 -6.61
N GLU A 192 23.77 12.58 -5.91
CA GLU A 192 24.12 11.51 -4.97
C GLU A 192 23.14 11.45 -3.79
N ASP A 193 22.69 12.62 -3.29
CA ASP A 193 21.68 12.68 -2.23
C ASP A 193 20.31 12.18 -2.70
N LEU A 194 19.95 12.43 -3.97
CA LEU A 194 18.72 11.92 -4.57
C LEU A 194 18.74 10.39 -4.69
N ASP A 195 19.87 9.82 -5.13
CA ASP A 195 20.05 8.37 -5.20
C ASP A 195 19.98 7.72 -3.82
N LEU A 196 20.54 8.38 -2.79
CA LEU A 196 20.44 7.94 -1.39
C LEU A 196 19.01 7.99 -0.83
N MET A 197 18.15 8.85 -1.38
CA MET A 197 16.75 8.96 -1.00
C MET A 197 15.83 8.02 -1.76
N SER A 198 16.32 7.39 -2.85
CA SER A 198 15.56 6.50 -3.71
C SER A 198 14.84 5.43 -2.91
N THR A 199 13.51 5.43 -3.00
CA THR A 199 12.63 4.53 -2.25
C THR A 199 11.38 4.22 -3.06
N ASP A 200 11.18 2.94 -3.33
CA ASP A 200 9.96 2.43 -3.94
C ASP A 200 9.01 1.91 -2.87
N PHE A 201 7.72 2.09 -3.08
CA PHE A 201 6.67 1.59 -2.19
C PHE A 201 5.69 0.70 -2.95
N ALA A 202 5.06 -0.23 -2.22
CA ALA A 202 3.83 -0.89 -2.66
C ALA A 202 2.79 -0.84 -1.54
N ALA A 203 1.54 -0.62 -1.91
CA ALA A 203 0.41 -0.62 -0.99
C ALA A 203 -0.59 -1.71 -1.36
N GLY A 204 -0.95 -2.56 -0.40
CA GLY A 204 -2.08 -3.48 -0.53
C GLY A 204 -3.30 -2.95 0.20
N ILE A 205 -4.38 -2.69 -0.53
CA ILE A 205 -5.59 -2.04 -0.05
C ILE A 205 -6.75 -3.02 -0.09
N TYR A 206 -7.51 -3.12 1.00
CA TYR A 206 -8.80 -3.81 1.02
C TYR A 206 -9.91 -2.78 0.90
N CYS A 207 -10.75 -2.90 -0.12
CA CYS A 207 -11.92 -2.05 -0.34
C CYS A 207 -13.14 -2.62 0.39
N PRO A 208 -13.62 -2.01 1.49
CA PRO A 208 -14.75 -2.57 2.25
C PRO A 208 -16.05 -2.60 1.42
N ARG A 209 -16.21 -1.64 0.50
CA ARG A 209 -17.39 -1.52 -0.38
C ARG A 209 -17.49 -2.68 -1.37
N ARG A 210 -16.40 -2.99 -2.07
CA ARG A 210 -16.37 -4.03 -3.13
C ARG A 210 -15.94 -5.40 -2.62
N ARG A 211 -15.46 -5.49 -1.38
CA ARG A 211 -14.83 -6.69 -0.80
C ARG A 211 -13.72 -7.24 -1.70
N SER A 212 -12.97 -6.34 -2.30
CA SER A 212 -11.88 -6.62 -3.22
C SER A 212 -10.56 -6.10 -2.66
N HIS A 213 -9.47 -6.71 -3.13
CA HIS A 213 -8.12 -6.31 -2.79
C HIS A 213 -7.44 -5.72 -4.02
N HIS A 214 -6.62 -4.69 -3.80
CA HIS A 214 -5.92 -3.97 -4.86
C HIS A 214 -4.49 -3.71 -4.43
N ILE A 215 -3.55 -3.73 -5.38
CA ILE A 215 -2.15 -3.40 -5.16
C ILE A 215 -1.80 -2.17 -5.98
N PHE A 216 -1.18 -1.19 -5.34
CA PHE A 216 -0.58 -0.03 -6.00
C PHE A 216 0.91 -0.02 -5.76
N VAL A 217 1.68 0.35 -6.78
CA VAL A 217 3.12 0.56 -6.68
C VAL A 217 3.42 2.03 -6.91
N TYR A 218 4.29 2.59 -6.07
CA TYR A 218 4.74 3.98 -6.13
C TYR A 218 6.24 3.97 -6.35
N ARG A 219 6.64 4.20 -7.60
CA ARG A 219 8.05 4.26 -8.00
C ARG A 219 8.49 5.71 -8.01
N MET A 220 9.67 5.97 -7.46
CA MET A 220 10.24 7.32 -7.53
C MET A 220 10.57 7.68 -8.97
N LYS A 221 10.03 8.81 -9.40
CA LYS A 221 10.28 9.46 -10.68
C LYS A 221 10.88 10.84 -10.43
N GLU A 222 11.56 11.35 -11.44
CA GLU A 222 12.19 12.66 -11.43
C GLU A 222 11.58 13.54 -12.51
N ARG A 223 11.39 14.82 -12.20
CA ARG A 223 11.03 15.85 -13.17
C ARG A 223 11.83 17.12 -12.91
N GLN A 224 12.08 17.91 -13.94
CA GLN A 224 12.58 19.27 -13.77
C GLN A 224 11.39 20.23 -13.61
N ASN A 225 11.38 21.02 -12.54
CA ASN A 225 10.42 22.11 -12.39
C ASN A 225 10.84 23.34 -13.19
N GLU A 226 9.94 24.33 -13.28
CA GLU A 226 10.12 25.61 -13.99
C GLU A 226 11.40 26.37 -13.58
N ASP A 227 11.85 26.20 -12.33
CA ASP A 227 13.09 26.80 -11.80
C ASP A 227 14.36 26.00 -12.14
N GLY A 228 14.28 24.94 -12.95
CA GLY A 228 15.40 24.04 -13.30
C GLY A 228 15.84 23.11 -12.18
N ILE A 229 15.09 23.04 -11.07
CA ILE A 229 15.38 22.17 -9.92
C ILE A 229 14.77 20.78 -10.16
N ILE A 230 15.56 19.73 -9.95
CA ILE A 230 15.09 18.33 -10.00
C ILE A 230 14.15 18.09 -8.81
N GLU A 231 12.94 17.61 -9.12
CA GLU A 231 11.91 17.23 -8.16
C GLU A 231 11.65 15.72 -8.21
N MET A 232 11.75 15.07 -7.06
CA MET A 232 11.33 13.69 -6.87
C MET A 232 9.83 13.65 -6.61
N PHE A 233 9.14 12.75 -7.29
CA PHE A 233 7.72 12.48 -7.07
C PHE A 233 7.41 11.01 -7.31
N THR A 234 6.22 10.58 -6.91
CA THR A 234 5.69 9.24 -7.19
C THR A 234 4.30 9.35 -7.77
N GLU A 235 3.97 8.40 -8.64
CA GLU A 235 2.62 8.16 -9.16
C GLU A 235 2.24 6.71 -8.83
N GLY A 236 1.01 6.50 -8.40
CA GLY A 236 0.46 5.18 -8.13
C GLY A 236 0.08 4.44 -9.41
N GLU A 237 0.66 3.26 -9.60
CA GLU A 237 0.31 2.34 -10.69
C GLU A 237 -0.37 1.11 -10.08
N GLU A 238 -1.61 0.81 -10.50
CA GLU A 238 -2.31 -0.39 -10.07
C GLU A 238 -1.68 -1.64 -10.72
N VAL A 239 -1.44 -2.67 -9.90
CA VAL A 239 -0.92 -3.96 -10.35
C VAL A 239 -2.10 -4.89 -10.59
N SER A 240 -2.17 -5.46 -11.79
CA SER A 240 -3.23 -6.40 -12.16
C SER A 240 -3.17 -7.69 -11.34
N GLU A 241 -4.30 -8.40 -11.20
CA GLU A 241 -4.38 -9.61 -10.37
C GLU A 241 -3.50 -10.77 -10.87
N ASP A 242 -3.14 -10.75 -12.15
CA ASP A 242 -2.25 -11.70 -12.82
C ASP A 242 -0.77 -11.28 -12.79
N GLN A 243 -0.45 -10.20 -12.07
CA GLN A 243 0.90 -9.65 -11.96
C GLN A 243 1.40 -9.60 -10.51
N VAL A 244 2.72 -9.64 -10.36
CA VAL A 244 3.41 -9.36 -9.09
C VAL A 244 4.22 -8.08 -9.20
N ALA A 245 4.31 -7.36 -8.10
CA ALA A 245 5.22 -6.24 -7.97
C ALA A 245 6.46 -6.64 -7.17
N VAL A 246 7.62 -6.34 -7.74
CA VAL A 246 8.92 -6.53 -7.08
C VAL A 246 9.49 -5.16 -6.72
N LEU A 247 9.85 -4.98 -5.45
CA LEU A 247 10.55 -3.80 -4.94
C LEU A 247 12.00 -4.17 -4.62
N GLY A 248 12.93 -3.36 -5.12
CA GLY A 248 14.36 -3.61 -4.98
C GLY A 248 14.87 -4.79 -5.83
N MET A 249 16.14 -4.73 -6.24
CA MET A 249 16.80 -5.72 -7.10
C MET A 249 15.98 -6.15 -8.36
N ARG A 250 15.13 -5.23 -8.86
CA ARG A 250 14.13 -5.49 -9.90
C ARG A 250 14.73 -6.06 -11.18
N ASN A 251 15.83 -5.46 -11.63
CA ASN A 251 16.57 -5.88 -12.83
C ASN A 251 17.03 -7.35 -12.77
N GLN A 252 17.14 -7.94 -11.58
CA GLN A 252 17.62 -9.32 -11.38
C GLN A 252 16.48 -10.32 -11.15
N PHE A 253 15.36 -9.89 -10.54
CA PHE A 253 14.34 -10.81 -10.03
C PHE A 253 12.92 -10.56 -10.54
N GLU A 254 12.57 -9.39 -11.10
CA GLU A 254 11.19 -9.04 -11.48
C GLU A 254 10.61 -10.01 -12.51
N ALA A 255 11.30 -10.25 -13.63
CA ALA A 255 10.85 -11.18 -14.67
C ALA A 255 10.76 -12.64 -14.19
N ARG A 256 11.69 -13.07 -13.31
CA ARG A 256 11.68 -14.43 -12.75
C ARG A 256 10.55 -14.63 -11.76
N ALA A 257 10.28 -13.63 -10.91
CA ALA A 257 9.17 -13.64 -9.98
C ALA A 257 7.83 -13.74 -10.72
N GLN A 258 7.66 -12.96 -11.78
CA GLN A 258 6.46 -13.00 -12.63
C GLN A 258 6.26 -14.38 -13.28
N ASN A 259 7.32 -15.00 -13.81
CA ASN A 259 7.21 -16.34 -14.40
C ASN A 259 6.82 -17.41 -13.36
N ILE A 260 7.39 -17.35 -12.15
CA ILE A 260 7.01 -18.26 -11.05
C ILE A 260 5.56 -18.05 -10.63
N TYR A 261 5.11 -16.80 -10.59
CA TYR A 261 3.71 -16.48 -10.30
C TYR A 261 2.78 -17.09 -11.35
N GLU A 262 3.05 -16.88 -12.64
CA GLU A 262 2.28 -17.46 -13.75
C GLU A 262 2.26 -19.00 -13.70
N GLN A 263 3.39 -19.63 -13.41
CA GLN A 263 3.46 -21.08 -13.23
C GLN A 263 2.60 -21.55 -12.05
N ALA A 264 2.62 -20.84 -10.92
CA ALA A 264 1.78 -21.16 -9.77
C ALA A 264 0.29 -21.07 -10.09
N LEU A 265 -0.13 -20.05 -10.87
CA LEU A 265 -1.50 -19.93 -11.37
C LEU A 265 -1.89 -21.12 -12.24
N VAL A 266 -1.05 -21.50 -13.20
CA VAL A 266 -1.32 -22.64 -14.10
C VAL A 266 -1.37 -23.98 -13.37
N GLN A 267 -0.54 -24.15 -12.33
CA GLN A 267 -0.47 -25.39 -11.54
C GLN A 267 -1.52 -25.44 -10.40
N GLY A 268 -2.13 -24.30 -10.06
CA GLY A 268 -3.04 -24.19 -8.91
C GLY A 268 -2.33 -24.23 -7.56
N ASN A 269 -1.04 -23.89 -7.51
CA ASN A 269 -0.29 -23.77 -6.26
C ASN A 269 -0.58 -22.41 -5.60
N SER A 270 -0.42 -22.32 -4.27
CA SER A 270 -0.51 -21.04 -3.56
C SER A 270 0.57 -20.10 -4.07
N THR A 271 0.15 -18.98 -4.66
CA THR A 271 1.07 -18.01 -5.27
C THR A 271 2.04 -17.43 -4.25
N GLY A 272 1.57 -16.98 -3.08
CA GLY A 272 2.44 -16.44 -2.03
C GLY A 272 3.43 -17.47 -1.50
N SER A 273 3.04 -18.75 -1.42
CA SER A 273 3.93 -19.83 -0.99
C SER A 273 5.06 -20.10 -2.00
N GLU A 274 4.75 -20.12 -3.30
CA GLU A 274 5.78 -20.29 -4.35
C GLU A 274 6.72 -19.09 -4.43
N LEU A 275 6.20 -17.86 -4.29
CA LEU A 275 7.03 -16.66 -4.27
C LEU A 275 7.88 -16.56 -3.00
N PHE A 276 7.41 -17.11 -1.87
CA PHE A 276 8.22 -17.23 -0.66
C PHE A 276 9.39 -18.22 -0.83
N LYS A 277 9.16 -19.35 -1.50
CA LYS A 277 10.25 -20.29 -1.87
C LYS A 277 11.26 -19.61 -2.80
N PHE A 278 10.77 -18.90 -3.81
CA PHE A 278 11.60 -18.13 -4.73
C PHE A 278 12.48 -17.11 -4.01
N LEU A 279 11.92 -16.34 -3.08
CA LEU A 279 12.68 -15.38 -2.27
C LEU A 279 13.84 -16.05 -1.52
N ASN A 280 13.60 -17.22 -0.91
CA ASN A 280 14.66 -17.96 -0.21
C ASN A 280 15.75 -18.44 -1.17
N SER A 281 15.37 -18.94 -2.35
CA SER A 281 16.33 -19.32 -3.40
C SER A 281 17.14 -18.12 -3.91
N ALA A 282 16.51 -16.95 -4.05
CA ALA A 282 17.18 -15.70 -4.43
C ALA A 282 18.20 -15.26 -3.38
N ILE A 283 17.86 -15.39 -2.08
CA ILE A 283 18.81 -15.14 -0.99
C ILE A 283 20.02 -16.07 -1.11
N ASP A 284 19.81 -17.36 -1.37
CA ASP A 284 20.91 -18.33 -1.53
C ASP A 284 21.78 -18.06 -2.77
N GLU A 285 21.17 -17.59 -3.87
CA GLU A 285 21.87 -17.18 -5.09
C GLU A 285 22.79 -15.98 -4.84
N VAL A 286 22.26 -14.95 -4.16
CA VAL A 286 23.01 -13.74 -3.81
C VAL A 286 24.14 -14.07 -2.82
N ALA A 287 23.88 -14.90 -1.81
CA ALA A 287 24.90 -15.35 -0.86
C ALA A 287 26.04 -16.13 -1.54
N LYS A 288 25.73 -16.98 -2.53
CA LYS A 288 26.75 -17.70 -3.32
C LYS A 288 27.63 -16.77 -4.16
N SER A 289 27.11 -15.61 -4.56
CA SER A 289 27.88 -14.57 -5.26
C SER A 289 28.82 -13.78 -4.34
N GLY A 290 28.80 -14.05 -3.03
CA GLY A 290 29.58 -13.33 -2.02
C GLY A 290 28.95 -12.01 -1.57
N SER A 291 27.70 -11.74 -1.98
CA SER A 291 26.95 -10.56 -1.56
C SER A 291 25.97 -10.93 -0.44
N PHE A 292 25.76 -10.00 0.49
CA PHE A 292 24.77 -10.12 1.57
C PHE A 292 23.65 -9.09 1.43
N ALA A 293 23.42 -8.61 0.21
CA ALA A 293 22.40 -7.63 -0.19
C ALA A 293 21.01 -7.91 0.37
N ILE A 294 20.64 -9.18 0.41
CA ILE A 294 19.40 -9.74 0.92
C ILE A 294 19.77 -10.96 1.73
N ASP A 295 19.14 -11.13 2.89
CA ASP A 295 19.47 -12.22 3.79
C ASP A 295 18.29 -12.55 4.73
N ARG A 296 18.41 -13.69 5.40
CA ARG A 296 17.44 -14.22 6.35
C ARG A 296 17.42 -13.38 7.64
N PRO A 297 16.29 -13.38 8.38
CA PRO A 297 15.07 -14.14 8.14
C PRO A 297 14.22 -13.58 6.98
N ALA A 298 13.64 -14.48 6.19
CA ALA A 298 12.60 -14.14 5.23
C ALA A 298 11.23 -14.11 5.93
N LEU A 299 10.37 -13.18 5.53
CA LEU A 299 9.02 -13.01 6.07
C LEU A 299 7.99 -13.31 4.99
N HIS A 300 6.96 -14.07 5.36
CA HIS A 300 5.77 -14.28 4.54
C HIS A 300 4.56 -13.72 5.31
N LYS A 301 3.86 -12.76 4.70
CA LYS A 301 2.65 -12.17 5.26
C LYS A 301 1.48 -12.34 4.31
N LYS A 302 0.30 -12.61 4.87
CA LYS A 302 -0.98 -12.62 4.18
C LYS A 302 -1.78 -11.40 4.61
N PHE A 303 -2.47 -10.77 3.67
CA PHE A 303 -3.34 -9.63 3.92
C PHE A 303 -4.77 -9.94 3.47
N GLU A 304 -5.69 -9.99 4.43
CA GLU A 304 -7.07 -10.41 4.21
C GLU A 304 -8.02 -9.51 5.03
N HIS A 305 -9.09 -9.02 4.41
CA HIS A 305 -10.11 -8.17 5.06
C HIS A 305 -9.54 -6.99 5.89
N GLY A 306 -8.48 -6.33 5.42
CA GLY A 306 -7.86 -5.20 6.12
C GLY A 306 -6.84 -5.58 7.21
N ASN A 307 -6.61 -6.87 7.43
CA ASN A 307 -5.69 -7.40 8.44
C ASN A 307 -4.45 -7.99 7.78
N LEU A 308 -3.26 -7.68 8.32
CA LEU A 308 -1.98 -8.21 7.86
C LEU A 308 -1.43 -9.20 8.89
N GLU A 309 -1.31 -10.47 8.51
CA GLU A 309 -0.86 -11.53 9.39
C GLU A 309 0.46 -12.14 8.91
N LYS A 310 1.36 -12.47 9.84
CA LYS A 310 2.58 -13.22 9.53
C LYS A 310 2.25 -14.70 9.51
N LEU A 311 2.51 -15.36 8.38
CA LEU A 311 2.38 -16.81 8.28
C LEU A 311 3.54 -17.49 9.03
N LYS A 312 3.21 -18.49 9.84
CA LYS A 312 4.23 -19.33 10.48
C LYS A 312 4.89 -20.18 9.40
N VAL A 313 6.20 -20.05 9.26
CA VAL A 313 6.97 -20.91 8.36
C VAL A 313 6.99 -22.30 9.00
N ILE A 314 6.23 -23.23 8.42
CA ILE A 314 6.39 -24.66 8.70
C ILE A 314 7.55 -25.10 7.81
N TYR A 315 8.75 -25.18 8.38
CA TYR A 315 9.84 -25.87 7.70
C TYR A 315 9.47 -27.36 7.62
N PRO A 316 9.42 -27.97 6.42
CA PRO A 316 9.43 -29.42 6.31
C PRO A 316 10.77 -30.00 6.78
#